data_AF-A0A928ZLR0-F1
#
_entry.id   AF-A0A928ZLR0-F1
#
_cell.length_a   1.000
_cell.length_b   1.000
_cell.length_c   1.000
_cell.angle_alpha   90.00
_cell.angle_beta   90.00
_cell.angle_gamma   90.00
#
_symmetry.space_group_name_H-M   'P 1'
#
loop_
_entity.id
_entity.type
_entity.pdbx_description
1 polymer ?
#
loop_
_entity_poly.entity_id
_entity_poly.type
_entity_poly.pdbx_seq_one_letter_code
_entity_poly.pdbx_strand_id
1 'polypeptide(L)'
;MTATTFNFDSQEHKAYEKTPAAKSIASPAGIWIAYENQQLAGWYEGKELEGGKEYKVLTNKLDENDEKIGIPGVIYRQPRMLVIGRSPLMYGSDRKVIGVWRKDEGLDKNSYKFARRYMVIFVDAQNQPLHIAPVQITAWGVFQVSFDQQLMAFRETCEQVYADFQHKPCEAKTWLWHSMWVFCPELKTEKRKSKDGQESNACVCVEFEHPKAENWESHCIGKQAIAADIATLHNSITEWWKKGLKSSSSTQRVETCNRDSLMMQSQQLIEFLGWNQEKGKQYLMENYGKRGRQMLSDAEFVDFVRKLQSMQVPDDDEVGYWEDVLY
;
A
#
# COMPACT_ATOMS: atom_id res chain seq x y z
N MET A 1 -12.83 14.69 25.02
CA MET A 1 -11.44 14.97 24.61
C MET A 1 -11.32 14.55 23.16
N THR A 2 -11.23 15.53 22.28
CA THR A 2 -11.40 15.43 20.83
C THR A 2 -10.09 15.05 20.16
N ALA A 3 -10.02 13.82 19.66
CA ALA A 3 -8.92 13.32 18.83
C ALA A 3 -8.85 14.10 17.52
N THR A 4 -7.70 14.73 17.25
CA THR A 4 -7.47 15.59 16.09
C THR A 4 -6.99 14.74 14.91
N THR A 5 -7.58 14.98 13.74
CA THR A 5 -7.40 14.24 12.49
C THR A 5 -6.01 14.46 11.88
N PHE A 6 -5.32 13.38 11.52
CA PHE A 6 -3.97 13.37 10.95
C PHE A 6 -3.91 14.07 9.58
N ASN A 7 -2.98 15.01 9.43
CA ASN A 7 -2.76 15.80 8.22
C ASN A 7 -1.36 15.49 7.66
N PHE A 8 -1.29 15.02 6.42
CA PHE A 8 -0.07 14.57 5.74
C PHE A 8 1.04 15.65 5.62
N ASP A 9 0.74 16.92 5.87
CA ASP A 9 1.68 18.06 5.80
C ASP A 9 1.69 18.96 7.07
N SER A 10 1.10 18.56 8.22
CA SER A 10 1.04 19.45 9.40
C SER A 10 2.38 19.61 10.14
N GLN A 11 2.52 20.70 10.92
CA GLN A 11 3.71 20.92 11.77
C GLN A 11 3.90 19.83 12.84
N GLU A 12 2.85 19.09 13.23
CA GLU A 12 3.00 17.89 14.08
C GLU A 12 3.81 16.78 13.38
N HIS A 13 3.81 16.72 12.05
CA HIS A 13 4.66 15.80 11.29
C HIS A 13 6.15 16.23 11.26
N LYS A 14 6.46 17.47 11.69
CA LYS A 14 7.83 17.88 12.01
C LYS A 14 8.26 17.46 13.42
N ALA A 15 7.33 17.00 14.26
CA ALA A 15 7.57 16.66 15.67
C ALA A 15 7.31 15.18 16.04
N TYR A 16 6.82 14.35 15.11
CA TYR A 16 6.82 12.90 15.28
C TYR A 16 8.21 12.31 14.97
N GLU A 17 8.68 11.43 15.84
CA GLU A 17 9.83 10.55 15.61
C GLU A 17 9.73 9.95 14.20
N LYS A 18 10.75 10.21 13.37
CA LYS A 18 10.73 10.00 11.91
C LYS A 18 10.46 8.53 11.60
N THR A 19 9.39 8.22 10.84
CA THR A 19 9.23 6.88 10.24
C THR A 19 10.51 6.52 9.48
N PRO A 20 11.18 5.40 9.82
CA PRO A 20 12.41 4.99 9.15
C PRO A 20 12.18 4.90 7.65
N ALA A 21 13.08 5.48 6.86
CA ALA A 21 12.91 5.55 5.42
C ALA A 21 14.14 5.07 4.65
N ALA A 22 13.87 4.36 3.56
CA ALA A 22 14.86 3.99 2.55
C ALA A 22 14.48 4.59 1.19
N LYS A 23 15.49 4.80 0.35
CA LYS A 23 15.35 5.48 -0.95
C LYS A 23 16.00 4.65 -2.05
N SER A 24 15.43 4.64 -3.24
CA SER A 24 16.16 4.14 -4.40
C SER A 24 17.21 5.15 -4.85
N ILE A 25 18.41 4.66 -5.14
CA ILE A 25 19.51 5.41 -5.74
C ILE A 25 19.69 4.89 -7.15
N ALA A 26 19.90 5.77 -8.13
CA ALA A 26 20.01 5.37 -9.53
C ALA A 26 21.41 4.89 -9.93
N SER A 27 22.46 5.41 -9.31
CA SER A 27 23.84 5.09 -9.65
C SER A 27 24.76 5.26 -8.42
N PRO A 28 25.29 4.15 -7.84
CA PRO A 28 24.93 2.78 -8.15
C PRO A 28 23.45 2.51 -7.84
N ALA A 29 22.80 1.67 -8.65
CA ALA A 29 21.43 1.27 -8.37
C ALA A 29 21.33 0.51 -7.05
N GLY A 30 20.26 0.75 -6.30
CA GLY A 30 19.96 0.02 -5.08
C GLY A 30 18.99 0.75 -4.17
N ILE A 31 18.55 0.06 -3.12
CA ILE A 31 17.83 0.66 -2.00
C ILE A 31 18.87 1.09 -0.96
N TRP A 32 18.91 2.39 -0.68
CA TRP A 32 19.80 3.00 0.31
C TRP A 32 19.03 3.39 1.56
N ILE A 33 19.61 3.10 2.71
CA ILE A 33 19.10 3.50 4.02
C ILE A 33 20.21 4.23 4.78
N ALA A 34 19.88 5.41 5.33
CA ALA A 34 20.82 6.16 6.15
C ALA A 34 21.05 5.45 7.49
N TYR A 35 22.24 5.60 8.09
CA TYR A 35 22.50 5.03 9.42
C TYR A 35 21.53 5.56 10.49
N GLU A 36 21.15 6.85 10.42
CA GLU A 36 20.10 7.42 11.28
C GLU A 36 18.76 6.68 11.11
N ASN A 37 18.40 6.28 9.89
CA ASN A 37 17.15 5.53 9.65
C ASN A 37 17.26 4.07 10.08
N GLN A 38 18.45 3.45 10.04
CA GLN A 38 18.65 2.12 10.64
C GLN A 38 18.49 2.18 12.16
N GLN A 39 19.04 3.20 12.81
CA GLN A 39 18.88 3.42 14.25
C GLN A 39 17.40 3.66 14.60
N LEU A 40 16.70 4.51 13.86
CA LEU A 40 15.26 4.74 14.03
C LEU A 40 14.43 3.48 13.80
N ALA A 41 14.84 2.60 12.89
CA ALA A 41 14.18 1.31 12.67
C ALA A 41 14.39 0.33 13.84
N GLY A 42 15.33 0.60 14.75
CA GLY A 42 15.70 -0.30 15.82
C GLY A 42 16.39 -1.54 15.27
N TRP A 43 17.44 -1.35 14.47
CA TRP A 43 18.27 -2.45 13.98
C TRP A 43 18.85 -3.26 15.15
N TYR A 44 18.76 -4.58 15.08
CA TYR A 44 19.30 -5.44 16.14
C TYR A 44 20.82 -5.38 16.17
N GLU A 45 21.39 -5.43 17.37
CA GLU A 45 22.83 -5.38 17.57
C GLU A 45 23.53 -6.54 16.84
N GLY A 46 24.58 -6.23 16.08
CA GLY A 46 25.36 -7.21 15.31
C GLY A 46 24.63 -7.84 14.12
N LYS A 47 23.43 -7.38 13.79
CA LYS A 47 22.68 -7.82 12.61
C LYS A 47 22.84 -6.80 11.50
N GLU A 48 23.14 -7.25 10.29
CA GLU A 48 23.22 -6.42 9.09
C GLU A 48 22.60 -7.14 7.91
N LEU A 49 22.12 -6.37 6.93
CA LEU A 49 21.62 -6.96 5.70
C LEU A 49 22.82 -7.31 4.80
N GLU A 50 22.87 -8.54 4.32
CA GLU A 50 23.98 -9.01 3.50
C GLU A 50 24.11 -8.24 2.17
N GLY A 51 25.34 -8.11 1.69
CA GLY A 51 25.63 -7.44 0.42
C GLY A 51 25.54 -5.90 0.45
N GLY A 52 25.38 -5.31 1.63
CA GLY A 52 25.43 -3.87 1.84
C GLY A 52 26.78 -3.26 1.46
N LYS A 53 26.74 -2.07 0.85
CA LYS A 53 27.93 -1.25 0.60
C LYS A 53 27.73 0.13 1.18
N GLU A 54 28.75 0.65 1.87
CA GLU A 54 28.71 2.02 2.34
C GLU A 54 28.52 2.98 1.18
N TYR A 55 27.61 3.92 1.36
CA TYR A 55 27.28 4.90 0.34
C TYR A 55 26.80 6.20 0.97
N LYS A 56 27.31 7.32 0.46
CA LYS A 56 26.94 8.67 0.91
C LYS A 56 26.02 9.31 -0.12
N VAL A 57 24.86 9.79 0.34
CA VAL A 57 23.96 10.61 -0.49
C VAL A 57 24.23 12.08 -0.22
N LEU A 58 24.73 12.79 -1.22
CA LEU A 58 24.97 14.23 -1.14
C LEU A 58 23.65 15.00 -1.07
N THR A 59 23.58 15.93 -0.13
CA THR A 59 22.45 16.85 0.00
C THR A 59 22.72 18.15 -0.75
N ASN A 60 21.70 18.99 -0.85
CA ASN A 60 21.85 20.36 -1.36
C ASN A 60 22.35 21.33 -0.29
N LYS A 61 22.51 20.89 0.97
CA LYS A 61 23.06 21.71 2.04
C LYS A 61 24.58 21.68 1.96
N LEU A 62 25.21 22.83 2.19
CA LEU A 62 26.65 22.97 2.27
C LEU A 62 27.09 22.97 3.73
N ASP A 63 28.29 22.45 3.98
CA ASP A 63 28.97 22.57 5.27
C ASP A 63 29.76 23.90 5.37
N GLU A 64 30.55 24.04 6.43
CA GLU A 64 31.38 25.23 6.69
C GLU A 64 32.49 25.47 5.65
N ASN A 65 32.79 24.49 4.81
CA ASN A 65 33.80 24.57 3.75
C ASN A 65 33.17 24.71 2.35
N ASP A 66 31.88 25.07 2.27
CA ASP A 66 31.09 25.11 1.03
C ASP A 66 30.98 23.75 0.31
N GLU A 67 31.20 22.63 1.01
CA GLU A 67 31.06 21.28 0.45
C GLU A 67 29.68 20.69 0.72
N LYS A 68 29.14 19.93 -0.24
CA LYS A 68 27.83 19.27 -0.05
C LYS A 68 27.90 18.24 1.08
N ILE A 69 27.01 18.39 2.06
CA ILE A 69 26.90 17.44 3.17
C ILE A 69 26.47 16.06 2.63
N GLY A 70 27.29 15.04 2.86
CA GLY A 70 26.98 13.65 2.54
C GLY A 70 26.32 12.93 3.72
N ILE A 71 25.09 12.44 3.53
CA ILE A 71 24.43 11.60 4.53
C ILE A 71 24.98 10.17 4.38
N PRO A 72 25.61 9.59 5.42
CA PRO A 72 26.11 8.24 5.36
C PRO A 72 25.00 7.20 5.52
N GLY A 73 25.19 6.05 4.88
CA GLY A 73 24.29 4.92 4.96
C GLY A 73 24.80 3.75 4.14
N VAL A 74 23.94 2.76 3.95
CA VAL A 74 24.26 1.53 3.22
C VAL A 74 23.31 1.37 2.06
N ILE A 75 23.85 0.99 0.89
CA ILE A 75 23.07 0.67 -0.31
C ILE A 75 23.07 -0.84 -0.57
N TYR A 76 21.90 -1.36 -0.94
CA TYR A 76 21.66 -2.77 -1.22
C TYR A 76 21.13 -2.95 -2.64
N ARG A 77 21.75 -3.87 -3.40
CA ARG A 77 21.33 -4.22 -4.77
C ARG A 77 20.35 -5.39 -4.82
N GLN A 78 20.44 -6.29 -3.84
CA GLN A 78 19.60 -7.47 -3.72
C GLN A 78 19.14 -7.63 -2.27
N PRO A 79 18.36 -6.68 -1.73
CA PRO A 79 17.88 -6.78 -0.37
C PRO A 79 16.88 -7.94 -0.22
N ARG A 80 16.96 -8.69 0.88
CA ARG A 80 15.92 -9.64 1.30
C ARG A 80 14.92 -8.89 2.20
N MET A 81 13.65 -8.89 1.84
CA MET A 81 12.64 -8.13 2.60
C MET A 81 11.23 -8.70 2.51
N LEU A 82 10.47 -8.56 3.59
CA LEU A 82 9.02 -8.75 3.61
C LEU A 82 8.35 -7.44 3.19
N VAL A 83 7.43 -7.48 2.22
CA VAL A 83 6.62 -6.31 1.84
C VAL A 83 5.28 -6.38 2.57
N ILE A 84 5.28 -5.82 3.77
CA ILE A 84 4.16 -5.90 4.73
C ILE A 84 3.09 -4.83 4.54
N GLY A 85 3.36 -3.81 3.73
CA GLY A 85 2.38 -2.80 3.37
C GLY A 85 2.60 -2.28 1.98
N ARG A 86 1.52 -2.03 1.26
CA ARG A 86 1.53 -1.43 -0.08
C ARG A 86 0.41 -0.41 -0.17
N SER A 87 0.77 0.86 -0.35
CA SER A 87 -0.22 1.93 -0.48
C SER A 87 -1.02 1.79 -1.79
N PRO A 88 -2.21 2.43 -1.88
CA PRO A 88 -2.79 2.79 -3.16
C PRO A 88 -1.80 3.57 -4.03
N LEU A 89 -2.06 3.60 -5.33
CA LEU A 89 -1.28 4.44 -6.22
C LEU A 89 -1.57 5.91 -5.89
N MET A 90 -0.53 6.69 -5.66
CA MET A 90 -0.62 8.10 -5.33
C MET A 90 -0.15 8.93 -6.51
N TYR A 91 -0.64 10.16 -6.63
CA TYR A 91 -0.18 11.12 -7.62
C TYR A 91 0.27 12.42 -6.94
N GLY A 92 1.17 13.12 -7.59
CA GLY A 92 1.72 14.36 -7.05
C GLY A 92 2.60 15.13 -8.01
N SER A 93 3.09 16.27 -7.53
CA SER A 93 4.11 17.10 -8.18
C SER A 93 5.28 17.26 -7.20
N ASP A 94 6.49 17.20 -7.76
CA ASP A 94 7.78 17.42 -7.08
C ASP A 94 7.85 17.03 -5.59
N ARG A 95 7.98 15.72 -5.31
CA ARG A 95 8.12 15.09 -3.97
C ARG A 95 6.94 15.28 -3.00
N LYS A 96 5.90 16.00 -3.41
CA LYS A 96 4.67 16.16 -2.64
C LYS A 96 3.58 15.23 -3.17
N VAL A 97 2.98 14.44 -2.29
CA VAL A 97 1.79 13.65 -2.62
C VAL A 97 0.59 14.59 -2.60
N ILE A 98 -0.13 14.68 -3.71
CA ILE A 98 -1.35 15.50 -3.82
C ILE A 98 -2.58 14.67 -3.45
N GLY A 99 -2.63 13.42 -3.89
CA GLY A 99 -3.78 12.55 -3.64
C GLY A 99 -3.55 11.10 -4.02
N VAL A 100 -4.60 10.31 -3.85
CA VAL A 100 -4.65 8.90 -4.26
C VAL A 100 -5.30 8.84 -5.62
N TRP A 101 -4.64 8.21 -6.58
CA TRP A 101 -5.16 8.10 -7.93
C TRP A 101 -6.32 7.10 -7.96
N ARG A 102 -7.45 7.53 -8.52
CA ARG A 102 -8.59 6.66 -8.80
C ARG A 102 -8.95 6.73 -10.29
N LYS A 103 -9.36 5.59 -10.83
CA LYS A 103 -9.59 5.42 -12.28
C LYS A 103 -10.77 6.28 -12.77
N ASP A 104 -11.75 6.48 -11.91
CA ASP A 104 -12.99 7.23 -12.10
C ASP A 104 -12.82 8.76 -12.05
N GLU A 105 -11.70 9.27 -11.51
CA GLU A 105 -11.48 10.71 -11.37
C GLU A 105 -11.04 11.41 -12.68
N GLY A 106 -10.88 10.66 -13.78
CA GLY A 106 -10.58 11.23 -15.11
C GLY A 106 -9.28 12.04 -15.19
N LEU A 107 -8.39 11.91 -14.20
CA LEU A 107 -7.14 12.65 -14.13
C LEU A 107 -6.26 12.32 -15.33
N ASP A 108 -5.80 13.37 -16.01
CA ASP A 108 -4.83 13.22 -17.09
C ASP A 108 -3.52 12.62 -16.53
N LYS A 109 -3.23 11.38 -16.95
CA LYS A 109 -2.05 10.63 -16.53
C LYS A 109 -0.74 11.33 -16.87
N ASN A 110 -0.74 12.26 -17.84
CA ASN A 110 0.47 12.98 -18.23
C ASN A 110 0.76 14.21 -17.34
N SER A 111 -0.23 14.67 -16.58
CA SER A 111 -0.11 15.87 -15.76
C SER A 111 0.53 15.61 -14.39
N TYR A 112 0.69 14.34 -13.98
CA TYR A 112 1.15 13.98 -12.64
C TYR A 112 2.25 12.93 -12.62
N LYS A 113 3.11 13.01 -11.60
CA LYS A 113 4.03 11.92 -11.26
C LYS A 113 3.34 10.97 -10.30
N PHE A 114 3.51 9.67 -10.54
CA PHE A 114 2.95 8.63 -9.69
C PHE A 114 3.97 8.12 -8.68
N ALA A 115 3.46 7.81 -7.50
CA ALA A 115 4.21 7.25 -6.40
C ALA A 115 3.48 6.08 -5.76
N ARG A 116 4.25 5.20 -5.14
CA ARG A 116 3.73 4.19 -4.22
C ARG A 116 4.63 4.10 -3.00
N ARG A 117 4.03 3.88 -1.84
CA ARG A 117 4.74 3.62 -0.59
C ARG A 117 4.64 2.14 -0.26
N TYR A 118 5.77 1.57 0.12
CA TYR A 118 5.88 0.22 0.63
C TYR A 118 6.39 0.28 2.06
N MET A 119 5.80 -0.52 2.95
CA MET A 119 6.34 -0.76 4.28
C MET A 119 7.03 -2.12 4.25
N VAL A 120 8.30 -2.15 4.64
CA VAL A 120 9.12 -3.35 4.54
C VAL A 120 9.82 -3.69 5.86
N ILE A 121 10.07 -4.97 6.04
CA ILE A 121 10.97 -5.50 7.07
C ILE A 121 12.10 -6.22 6.34
N PHE A 122 13.34 -5.75 6.51
CA PHE A 122 14.52 -6.44 6.01
C PHE A 122 14.81 -7.66 6.87
N VAL A 123 15.21 -8.75 6.24
CA VAL A 123 15.47 -10.03 6.91
C VAL A 123 16.85 -10.57 6.55
N ASP A 124 17.43 -11.39 7.42
CA ASP A 124 18.67 -12.12 7.13
C ASP A 124 18.43 -13.36 6.24
N ALA A 125 19.49 -14.13 6.00
CA ALA A 125 19.43 -15.36 5.22
C ALA A 125 18.55 -16.46 5.87
N GLN A 126 18.25 -16.35 7.17
CA GLN A 126 17.36 -17.24 7.92
C GLN A 126 15.94 -16.66 8.05
N ASN A 127 15.66 -15.59 7.29
CA ASN A 127 14.42 -14.83 7.30
C ASN A 127 14.06 -14.22 8.67
N GLN A 128 15.05 -14.00 9.53
CA GLN A 128 14.85 -13.28 10.78
C GLN A 128 14.85 -11.77 10.54
N PRO A 129 13.93 -11.00 11.14
CA PRO A 129 13.91 -9.55 11.03
C PRO A 129 15.24 -8.94 11.51
N LEU A 130 15.72 -7.95 10.77
CA LEU A 130 16.93 -7.21 11.12
C LEU A 130 16.65 -5.97 11.99
N HIS A 131 15.39 -5.58 12.10
CA HIS A 131 14.96 -4.38 12.82
C HIS A 131 13.51 -4.51 13.29
N ILE A 132 13.12 -3.64 14.23
CA ILE A 132 11.83 -3.68 14.92
C ILE A 132 10.74 -2.94 14.11
N ALA A 133 10.99 -1.70 13.72
CA ALA A 133 9.99 -0.85 13.08
C ALA A 133 10.03 -0.97 11.55
N PRO A 134 8.88 -0.95 10.84
CA PRO A 134 8.85 -0.96 9.39
C PRO A 134 9.63 0.18 8.76
N VAL A 135 10.37 -0.14 7.70
CA VAL A 135 11.03 0.86 6.87
C VAL A 135 10.13 1.23 5.69
N GLN A 136 9.92 2.52 5.49
CA GLN A 136 9.14 3.04 4.36
C GLN A 136 10.03 3.23 3.13
N ILE A 137 9.63 2.64 2.00
CA ILE A 137 10.17 2.94 0.68
C ILE A 137 9.13 3.74 -0.09
N THR A 138 9.45 5.00 -0.42
CA THR A 138 8.62 5.81 -1.33
C THR A 138 9.20 5.72 -2.73
N ALA A 139 8.56 4.95 -3.60
CA ALA A 139 8.97 4.75 -4.97
C ALA A 139 8.29 5.76 -5.89
N TRP A 140 9.06 6.37 -6.79
CA TRP A 140 8.58 7.29 -7.83
C TRP A 140 9.04 6.84 -9.22
N GLY A 141 8.29 7.23 -10.25
CA GLY A 141 8.70 7.12 -11.66
C GLY A 141 9.09 5.70 -12.07
N VAL A 142 10.21 5.55 -12.78
CA VAL A 142 10.68 4.26 -13.33
C VAL A 142 10.87 3.21 -12.25
N PHE A 143 11.44 3.59 -11.10
CA PHE A 143 11.63 2.67 -9.99
C PHE A 143 10.28 2.18 -9.44
N GLN A 144 9.30 3.08 -9.28
CA GLN A 144 7.96 2.69 -8.85
C GLN A 144 7.34 1.66 -9.77
N VAL A 145 7.36 1.91 -11.08
CA VAL A 145 6.74 1.02 -12.07
C VAL A 145 7.42 -0.34 -12.06
N SER A 146 8.74 -0.37 -12.19
CA SER A 146 9.50 -1.63 -12.24
C SER A 146 9.40 -2.44 -10.95
N PHE A 147 9.52 -1.78 -9.78
CA PHE A 147 9.40 -2.45 -8.49
C PHE A 147 7.99 -3.02 -8.25
N ASP A 148 6.94 -2.27 -8.58
CA ASP A 148 5.56 -2.75 -8.41
C ASP A 148 5.26 -3.93 -9.34
N GLN A 149 5.74 -3.87 -10.58
CA GLN A 149 5.60 -4.96 -11.55
C GLN A 149 6.27 -6.24 -11.06
N GLN A 150 7.54 -6.15 -10.64
CA GLN A 150 8.27 -7.32 -10.14
C GLN A 150 7.67 -7.85 -8.82
N LEU A 151 7.17 -6.98 -7.95
CA LEU A 151 6.49 -7.42 -6.74
C LEU A 151 5.17 -8.16 -7.04
N MET A 152 4.39 -7.72 -8.04
CA MET A 152 3.17 -8.45 -8.43
C MET A 152 3.52 -9.82 -9.06
N ALA A 153 4.50 -9.86 -9.96
CA ALA A 153 4.97 -11.11 -10.58
C ALA A 153 5.53 -12.10 -9.54
N PHE A 154 6.26 -11.60 -8.54
CA PHE A 154 6.72 -12.40 -7.40
C PHE A 154 5.55 -13.01 -6.64
N ARG A 155 4.48 -12.25 -6.38
CA ARG A 155 3.29 -12.75 -5.66
C ARG A 155 2.58 -13.87 -6.41
N GLU A 156 2.38 -13.70 -7.72
CA GLU A 156 1.84 -14.75 -8.60
C GLU A 156 2.73 -16.00 -8.59
N THR A 157 4.06 -15.81 -8.65
CA THR A 157 5.02 -16.92 -8.56
C THR A 157 4.91 -17.66 -7.22
N CYS A 158 4.76 -16.95 -6.11
CA CYS A 158 4.60 -17.55 -4.79
C CYS A 158 3.33 -18.40 -4.70
N GLU A 159 2.21 -17.90 -5.25
CA GLU A 159 0.94 -18.64 -5.30
C GLU A 159 1.09 -19.94 -6.08
N GLN A 160 1.72 -19.89 -7.27
CA GLN A 160 1.96 -21.06 -8.09
C GLN A 160 2.89 -22.06 -7.39
N VAL A 161 4.01 -21.60 -6.84
CA VAL A 161 4.97 -22.44 -6.11
C VAL A 161 4.32 -23.15 -4.93
N TYR A 162 3.48 -22.44 -4.17
CA TYR A 162 2.78 -23.04 -3.05
C TYR A 162 1.72 -24.05 -3.50
N ALA A 163 1.02 -23.77 -4.60
CA ALA A 163 0.05 -24.69 -5.19
C ALA A 163 0.73 -25.98 -5.67
N ASP A 164 1.88 -25.86 -6.33
CA ASP A 164 2.69 -26.98 -6.79
C ASP A 164 3.19 -27.84 -5.61
N PHE A 165 3.69 -27.20 -4.56
CA PHE A 165 4.08 -27.88 -3.31
C PHE A 165 2.91 -28.64 -2.67
N GLN A 166 1.70 -28.08 -2.70
CA GLN A 166 0.49 -28.70 -2.16
C GLN A 166 -0.14 -29.72 -3.12
N HIS A 167 0.36 -29.84 -4.35
CA HIS A 167 -0.26 -30.60 -5.44
C HIS A 167 -1.74 -30.21 -5.68
N LYS A 168 -2.03 -28.91 -5.61
CA LYS A 168 -3.37 -28.33 -5.80
C LYS A 168 -3.39 -27.30 -6.92
N PRO A 169 -4.56 -26.99 -7.51
CA PRO A 169 -4.70 -25.86 -8.43
C PRO A 169 -4.28 -24.54 -7.77
N CYS A 170 -3.71 -23.64 -8.56
CA CYS A 170 -3.33 -22.31 -8.09
C CYS A 170 -4.58 -21.45 -7.84
N GLU A 171 -4.60 -20.81 -6.67
CA GLU A 171 -5.69 -19.93 -6.23
C GLU A 171 -5.10 -18.61 -5.71
N ALA A 172 -5.82 -17.51 -5.97
CA ALA A 172 -5.45 -16.20 -5.47
C ALA A 172 -5.40 -16.19 -3.93
N LYS A 173 -4.35 -15.60 -3.37
CA LYS A 173 -4.16 -15.48 -1.92
C LYS A 173 -4.34 -14.05 -1.45
N THR A 174 -4.56 -13.90 -0.14
CA THR A 174 -4.77 -12.60 0.48
C THR A 174 -3.47 -11.80 0.55
N TRP A 175 -3.57 -10.47 0.67
CA TRP A 175 -2.40 -9.61 0.86
C TRP A 175 -1.60 -9.95 2.12
N LEU A 176 -2.28 -10.41 3.16
CA LEU A 176 -1.64 -10.89 4.39
C LEU A 176 -0.78 -12.11 4.08
N TRP A 177 -1.30 -13.08 3.33
CA TRP A 177 -0.53 -14.25 2.91
C TRP A 177 0.73 -13.86 2.12
N HIS A 178 0.60 -12.93 1.16
CA HIS A 178 1.77 -12.42 0.41
C HIS A 178 2.78 -11.69 1.29
N SER A 179 2.36 -11.07 2.39
CA SER A 179 3.28 -10.37 3.30
C SER A 179 4.21 -11.28 4.08
N MET A 180 3.94 -12.60 4.06
CA MET A 180 4.79 -13.62 4.68
C MET A 180 5.92 -14.10 3.77
N TRP A 181 5.95 -13.65 2.51
CA TRP A 181 6.98 -14.05 1.55
C TRP A 181 8.11 -13.04 1.47
N VAL A 182 9.34 -13.56 1.43
CA VAL A 182 10.59 -12.82 1.35
C VAL A 182 10.85 -12.47 -0.10
N PHE A 183 10.67 -11.20 -0.43
CA PHE A 183 10.95 -10.64 -1.74
C PHE A 183 12.43 -10.24 -1.83
N CYS A 184 13.13 -10.81 -2.80
CA CYS A 184 14.55 -10.55 -3.08
C CYS A 184 14.72 -9.92 -4.47
N PRO A 185 14.42 -8.63 -4.66
CA PRO A 185 14.54 -7.98 -5.96
C PRO A 185 15.99 -7.76 -6.38
N GLU A 186 16.26 -7.89 -7.68
CA GLU A 186 17.52 -7.49 -8.31
C GLU A 186 17.41 -6.06 -8.87
N LEU A 187 18.27 -5.16 -8.37
CA LEU A 187 18.28 -3.75 -8.74
C LEU A 187 19.49 -3.42 -9.63
N LYS A 188 19.23 -2.82 -10.80
CA LYS A 188 20.27 -2.40 -11.77
C LYS A 188 20.13 -0.94 -12.17
N THR A 189 21.28 -0.36 -12.56
CA THR A 189 21.34 0.97 -13.16
C THR A 189 21.07 0.80 -14.64
N GLU A 190 20.01 1.44 -15.14
CA GLU A 190 19.72 1.50 -16.56
C GLU A 190 19.61 2.94 -17.03
N LYS A 191 20.11 3.22 -18.24
CA LYS A 191 19.86 4.50 -18.90
C LYS A 191 18.43 4.54 -19.42
N ARG A 192 17.66 5.53 -19.01
CA ARG A 192 16.31 5.77 -19.49
C ARG A 192 16.21 7.15 -20.12
N LYS A 193 15.56 7.21 -21.27
CA LYS A 193 15.25 8.46 -21.98
C LYS A 193 14.00 9.09 -21.38
N SER A 194 14.06 10.37 -21.04
CA SER A 194 12.88 11.16 -20.74
C SER A 194 12.04 11.39 -22.00
N LYS A 195 10.81 11.91 -21.82
CA LYS A 195 9.96 12.33 -22.95
C LYS A 195 10.66 13.40 -23.81
N ASP A 196 11.53 14.20 -23.20
CA ASP A 196 12.29 15.27 -23.85
C ASP A 196 13.62 14.78 -24.47
N GLY A 197 13.85 13.45 -24.48
CA GLY A 197 15.03 12.84 -25.11
C GLY A 197 16.30 12.82 -24.24
N GLN A 198 16.27 13.40 -23.03
CA GLN A 198 17.40 13.39 -22.11
C GLN A 198 17.60 11.99 -21.51
N GLU A 199 18.81 11.44 -21.66
CA GLU A 199 19.19 10.19 -21.00
C GLU A 199 19.64 10.45 -19.56
N SER A 200 19.09 9.68 -18.62
CA SER A 200 19.52 9.68 -17.23
C SER A 200 19.57 8.27 -16.68
N ASN A 201 20.43 8.04 -15.69
CA ASN A 201 20.47 6.78 -14.96
C ASN A 201 19.21 6.65 -14.10
N ALA A 202 18.60 5.48 -14.11
CA ALA A 202 17.47 5.11 -13.27
C ALA A 202 17.80 3.83 -12.48
N CYS A 203 17.27 3.74 -11.26
CA CYS A 203 17.20 2.47 -10.53
C CYS A 203 16.03 1.68 -11.08
N VAL A 204 16.28 0.45 -11.54
CA VAL A 204 15.27 -0.42 -12.10
C VAL A 204 15.29 -1.74 -11.36
N CYS A 205 14.11 -2.21 -10.92
CA CYS A 205 13.92 -3.57 -10.45
C CYS A 205 13.77 -4.47 -11.69
N VAL A 206 14.81 -5.24 -12.00
CA VAL A 206 14.87 -5.98 -13.27
C VAL A 206 14.36 -7.40 -13.14
N GLU A 207 14.51 -8.01 -11.96
CA GLU A 207 14.16 -9.40 -11.68
C GLU A 207 13.98 -9.59 -10.17
N PHE A 208 13.60 -10.80 -9.74
CA PHE A 208 13.64 -11.25 -8.35
C PHE A 208 14.13 -12.69 -8.22
N GLU A 209 14.55 -13.09 -7.02
CA GLU A 209 14.88 -14.49 -6.74
C GLU A 209 13.60 -15.34 -6.82
N HIS A 210 13.58 -16.34 -7.71
CA HIS A 210 12.41 -17.19 -7.93
C HIS A 210 12.35 -18.35 -6.92
N PRO A 211 11.37 -18.36 -6.00
CA PRO A 211 11.13 -19.51 -5.14
C PRO A 211 10.72 -20.71 -5.99
N LYS A 212 10.98 -21.92 -5.48
CA LYS A 212 10.58 -23.20 -6.09
C LYS A 212 9.84 -24.05 -5.09
N ALA A 213 9.05 -25.02 -5.58
CA ALA A 213 8.30 -25.93 -4.72
C ALA A 213 9.22 -26.72 -3.76
N GLU A 214 10.47 -27.00 -4.15
CA GLU A 214 11.42 -27.71 -3.29
C GLU A 214 12.01 -26.86 -2.15
N ASN A 215 12.02 -25.52 -2.28
CA ASN A 215 12.75 -24.64 -1.36
C ASN A 215 11.94 -23.42 -0.88
N TRP A 216 10.62 -23.42 -1.07
CA TRP A 216 9.76 -22.27 -0.78
C TRP A 216 9.83 -21.79 0.68
N GLU A 217 10.12 -22.68 1.62
CA GLU A 217 10.28 -22.32 3.05
C GLU A 217 11.45 -21.38 3.28
N SER A 218 12.48 -21.40 2.43
CA SER A 218 13.58 -20.43 2.48
C SER A 218 13.18 -19.03 2.03
N HIS A 219 11.99 -18.87 1.43
CA HIS A 219 11.41 -17.60 0.97
C HIS A 219 10.09 -17.27 1.68
N CYS A 220 9.72 -17.99 2.73
CA CYS A 220 8.45 -17.75 3.42
C CYS A 220 8.62 -17.90 4.94
N ILE A 221 8.13 -16.92 5.68
CA ILE A 221 8.15 -16.93 7.15
C ILE A 221 6.88 -17.54 7.75
N GLY A 222 5.93 -18.00 6.94
CA GLY A 222 4.59 -18.40 7.42
C GLY A 222 4.56 -19.51 8.47
N LYS A 223 5.61 -20.34 8.55
CA LYS A 223 5.77 -21.39 9.59
C LYS A 223 6.65 -20.96 10.78
N GLN A 224 7.21 -19.75 10.73
CA GLN A 224 8.10 -19.24 11.77
C GLN A 224 7.30 -18.49 12.83
N ALA A 225 7.82 -18.48 14.07
CA ALA A 225 7.16 -17.81 15.20
C ALA A 225 6.89 -16.30 14.94
N ILE A 226 7.77 -15.66 14.17
CA ILE A 226 7.68 -14.24 13.79
C ILE A 226 6.46 -13.90 12.90
N ALA A 227 5.81 -14.91 12.28
CA ALA A 227 4.69 -14.67 11.36
C ALA A 227 3.51 -13.96 12.03
N ALA A 228 3.23 -14.28 13.30
CA ALA A 228 2.15 -13.65 14.06
C ALA A 228 2.37 -12.15 14.28
N ASP A 229 3.61 -11.76 14.56
CA ASP A 229 4.00 -10.36 14.75
C ASP A 229 3.90 -9.58 13.42
N ILE A 230 4.38 -10.18 12.33
CA ILE A 230 4.28 -9.61 10.99
C ILE A 230 2.82 -9.46 10.56
N ALA A 231 1.95 -10.42 10.88
CA ALA A 231 0.53 -10.35 10.58
C ALA A 231 -0.15 -9.19 11.33
N THR A 232 0.15 -9.05 12.62
CA THR A 232 -0.35 -7.94 13.45
C THR A 232 0.08 -6.60 12.88
N LEU A 233 1.33 -6.50 12.45
CA LEU A 233 1.89 -5.28 11.85
C LEU A 233 1.25 -4.97 10.49
N HIS A 234 1.08 -5.96 9.62
CA HIS A 234 0.39 -5.84 8.34
C HIS A 234 -1.04 -5.29 8.52
N ASN A 235 -1.80 -5.88 9.44
CA ASN A 235 -3.17 -5.46 9.73
C ASN A 235 -3.21 -4.02 10.24
N SER A 236 -2.31 -3.66 11.16
CA SER A 236 -2.18 -2.30 11.70
C SER A 236 -1.89 -1.27 10.60
N ILE A 237 -0.96 -1.57 9.69
CA ILE A 237 -0.64 -0.72 8.54
C ILE A 237 -1.84 -0.59 7.60
N THR A 238 -2.52 -1.69 7.31
CA THR A 238 -3.68 -1.73 6.41
C THR A 238 -4.83 -0.88 6.96
N GLU A 239 -5.16 -1.01 8.24
CA GLU A 239 -6.19 -0.21 8.90
C GLU A 239 -5.82 1.28 8.93
N TRP A 240 -4.54 1.59 9.16
CA TRP A 240 -4.06 2.96 9.08
C TRP A 240 -4.27 3.58 7.69
N TRP A 241 -3.91 2.87 6.61
CA TRP A 241 -4.17 3.32 5.25
C TRP A 241 -5.66 3.56 4.99
N LYS A 242 -6.53 2.64 5.43
CA LYS A 242 -7.98 2.78 5.29
C LYS A 242 -8.52 4.02 6.00
N LYS A 243 -8.03 4.31 7.22
CA LYS A 243 -8.42 5.51 7.98
C LYS A 243 -7.97 6.80 7.27
N GLY A 244 -6.73 6.84 6.79
CA GLY A 244 -6.20 8.01 6.06
C GLY A 244 -6.93 8.31 4.75
N LEU A 245 -7.44 7.28 4.06
CA LEU A 245 -8.24 7.45 2.84
C LEU A 245 -9.66 7.98 3.08
N LYS A 246 -10.23 7.72 4.27
CA LYS A 246 -11.56 8.20 4.65
C LYS A 246 -11.55 9.66 5.09
N SER A 247 -10.43 10.20 5.58
CA SER A 247 -10.33 11.60 6.00
C SER A 247 -10.08 12.58 4.84
N SER A 248 -9.62 12.10 3.68
CA SER A 248 -9.39 12.95 2.50
C SER A 248 -10.67 13.29 1.70
N SER A 249 -11.85 12.83 2.13
CA SER A 249 -13.13 13.07 1.45
C SER A 249 -13.98 14.19 2.07
N SER A 250 -13.39 15.08 2.88
CA SER A 250 -14.13 16.21 3.45
C SER A 250 -13.36 17.51 3.29
N THR A 251 -13.43 18.15 2.12
CA THR A 251 -13.49 19.62 1.96
C THR A 251 -13.99 19.97 0.56
N GLN A 252 -15.25 20.42 0.51
CA GLN A 252 -15.85 21.35 -0.47
C GLN A 252 -15.62 21.12 -1.97
N ARG A 253 -16.49 20.31 -2.58
CA ARG A 253 -17.26 20.69 -3.77
C ARG A 253 -18.37 19.65 -4.00
N VAL A 254 -19.48 20.13 -4.53
CA VAL A 254 -20.58 19.37 -5.17
C VAL A 254 -21.71 18.81 -4.30
N GLU A 255 -22.53 19.70 -3.71
CA GLU A 255 -23.88 19.34 -3.23
C GLU A 255 -24.82 18.85 -4.36
N THR A 256 -24.48 19.07 -5.64
CA THR A 256 -25.30 18.60 -6.78
C THR A 256 -24.97 17.16 -7.23
N CYS A 257 -23.72 16.71 -7.15
CA CYS A 257 -23.29 15.39 -7.67
C CYS A 257 -23.63 14.25 -6.70
N ASN A 258 -23.69 14.54 -5.40
CA ASN A 258 -24.04 13.53 -4.40
C ASN A 258 -25.49 13.07 -4.55
N ARG A 259 -26.43 14.00 -4.80
CA ARG A 259 -27.86 13.67 -4.95
C ARG A 259 -28.16 12.88 -6.22
N ASP A 260 -27.52 13.21 -7.34
CA ASP A 260 -27.64 12.46 -8.59
C ASP A 260 -27.03 11.05 -8.48
N SER A 261 -25.91 10.91 -7.76
CA SER A 261 -25.31 9.60 -7.47
C SER A 261 -26.21 8.73 -6.60
N LEU A 262 -26.84 9.30 -5.56
CA LEU A 262 -27.81 8.62 -4.71
C LEU A 262 -29.08 8.23 -5.47
N MET A 263 -29.53 9.06 -6.43
CA MET A 263 -30.61 8.71 -7.35
C MET A 263 -30.26 7.46 -8.16
N MET A 264 -29.07 7.43 -8.77
CA MET A 264 -28.62 6.29 -9.57
C MET A 264 -28.43 5.01 -8.73
N GLN A 265 -27.79 5.11 -7.57
CA GLN A 265 -27.63 3.97 -6.65
C GLN A 265 -28.96 3.44 -6.16
N SER A 266 -29.88 4.31 -5.73
CA SER A 266 -31.20 3.88 -5.26
C SER A 266 -31.99 3.15 -6.35
N GLN A 267 -31.84 3.54 -7.63
CA GLN A 267 -32.48 2.86 -8.75
C GLN A 267 -31.95 1.43 -8.92
N GLN A 268 -30.62 1.27 -8.91
CA GLN A 268 -29.97 -0.05 -9.02
C GLN A 268 -30.34 -0.98 -7.85
N LEU A 269 -30.39 -0.45 -6.62
CA LEU A 269 -30.75 -1.24 -5.43
C LEU A 269 -32.21 -1.69 -5.45
N ILE A 270 -33.13 -0.82 -5.89
CA ILE A 270 -34.56 -1.16 -6.05
C ILE A 270 -34.75 -2.24 -7.12
N GLU A 271 -34.04 -2.13 -8.24
CA GLU A 271 -34.03 -3.14 -9.30
C GLU A 271 -33.49 -4.48 -8.79
N PHE A 272 -32.37 -4.45 -8.06
CA PHE A 272 -31.74 -5.65 -7.50
C PHE A 272 -32.60 -6.35 -6.44
N LEU A 273 -33.32 -5.57 -5.61
CA LEU A 273 -34.26 -6.10 -4.62
C LEU A 273 -35.59 -6.57 -5.25
N GLY A 274 -35.77 -6.40 -6.56
CA GLY A 274 -37.00 -6.78 -7.28
C GLY A 274 -38.22 -5.96 -6.86
N TRP A 275 -38.03 -4.73 -6.37
CA TRP A 275 -39.14 -3.88 -5.92
C TRP A 275 -39.89 -3.30 -7.12
N ASN A 276 -41.21 -3.54 -7.18
CA ASN A 276 -42.07 -2.83 -8.11
C ASN A 276 -42.37 -1.40 -7.62
N GLN A 277 -42.91 -0.55 -8.50
CA GLN A 277 -43.17 0.87 -8.18
C GLN A 277 -44.10 1.06 -6.98
N GLU A 278 -45.04 0.14 -6.76
CA GLU A 278 -46.02 0.21 -5.69
C GLU A 278 -45.40 -0.11 -4.32
N LYS A 279 -44.57 -1.16 -4.25
CA LYS A 279 -43.79 -1.53 -3.06
C LYS A 279 -42.81 -0.43 -2.66
N GLY A 280 -42.11 0.17 -3.62
CA GLY A 280 -41.20 1.28 -3.35
C GLY A 280 -41.93 2.54 -2.84
N LYS A 281 -43.10 2.84 -3.40
CA LYS A 281 -43.93 3.96 -2.94
C LYS A 281 -44.50 3.73 -1.55
N GLN A 282 -44.94 2.50 -1.25
CA GLN A 282 -45.43 2.12 0.08
C GLN A 282 -44.33 2.25 1.13
N TYR A 283 -43.12 1.73 0.86
CA TYR A 283 -41.99 1.85 1.79
C TYR A 283 -41.62 3.31 2.09
N LEU A 284 -41.62 4.17 1.07
CA LEU A 284 -41.31 5.60 1.23
C LEU A 284 -42.40 6.34 2.02
N MET A 285 -43.66 5.95 1.85
CA MET A 285 -44.78 6.49 2.63
C MET A 285 -44.73 6.05 4.09
N GLU A 286 -44.42 4.77 4.36
CA GLU A 286 -44.38 4.21 5.72
C GLU A 286 -43.17 4.70 6.52
N ASN A 287 -42.00 4.85 5.90
CA ASN A 287 -40.76 5.20 6.61
C ASN A 287 -40.42 6.70 6.58
N TYR A 288 -40.89 7.45 5.57
CA TYR A 288 -40.54 8.86 5.37
C TYR A 288 -41.75 9.77 5.12
N GLY A 289 -42.96 9.22 4.98
CA GLY A 289 -44.17 9.99 4.66
C GLY A 289 -44.15 10.64 3.28
N LYS A 290 -43.29 10.19 2.35
CA LYS A 290 -43.11 10.79 1.02
C LYS A 290 -43.60 9.86 -0.09
N ARG A 291 -44.21 10.43 -1.14
CA ARG A 291 -44.71 9.65 -2.29
C ARG A 291 -43.64 9.29 -3.32
N GLY A 292 -42.40 9.76 -3.16
CA GLY A 292 -41.32 9.50 -4.11
C GLY A 292 -39.95 9.98 -3.63
N ARG A 293 -38.89 9.34 -4.13
CA ARG A 293 -37.48 9.59 -3.75
C ARG A 293 -37.02 11.03 -4.00
N GLN A 294 -37.56 11.67 -5.03
CA GLN A 294 -37.25 13.08 -5.35
C GLN A 294 -37.69 14.05 -4.25
N MET A 295 -38.65 13.66 -3.41
CA MET A 295 -39.19 14.48 -2.31
C MET A 295 -38.52 14.21 -0.96
N LEU A 296 -37.51 13.34 -0.91
CA LEU A 296 -36.67 13.13 0.28
C LEU A 296 -35.66 14.27 0.41
N SER A 297 -35.41 14.77 1.61
CA SER A 297 -34.22 15.56 1.91
C SER A 297 -32.94 14.73 1.72
N ASP A 298 -31.78 15.37 1.64
CA ASP A 298 -30.52 14.63 1.44
C ASP A 298 -30.21 13.66 2.58
N ALA A 299 -30.53 14.04 3.82
CA ALA A 299 -30.35 13.18 4.98
C ALA A 299 -31.29 11.95 4.93
N GLU A 300 -32.56 12.17 4.59
CA GLU A 300 -33.54 11.08 4.41
C GLU A 300 -33.15 10.18 3.24
N PHE A 301 -32.56 10.74 2.18
CA PHE A 301 -32.21 9.96 1.00
C PHE A 301 -30.98 9.09 1.21
N VAL A 302 -29.97 9.59 1.94
CA VAL A 302 -28.82 8.79 2.38
C VAL A 302 -29.27 7.65 3.29
N ASP A 303 -30.18 7.93 4.23
CA ASP A 303 -30.74 6.90 5.11
C ASP A 303 -31.53 5.84 4.31
N PHE A 304 -32.34 6.27 3.35
CA PHE A 304 -33.07 5.39 2.44
C PHE A 304 -32.15 4.45 1.66
N VAL A 305 -31.06 4.96 1.04
CA VAL A 305 -30.08 4.13 0.32
C VAL A 305 -29.37 3.15 1.25
N ARG A 306 -29.00 3.58 2.46
CA ARG A 306 -28.38 2.71 3.47
C ARG A 306 -29.31 1.57 3.88
N LYS A 307 -30.60 1.84 4.05
CA LYS A 307 -31.60 0.81 4.37
C LYS A 307 -31.74 -0.22 3.26
N LEU A 308 -31.78 0.20 1.99
CA LEU A 308 -31.80 -0.71 0.87
C LEU A 308 -30.54 -1.60 0.82
N GLN A 309 -29.36 -1.05 1.11
CA GLN A 309 -28.11 -1.82 1.17
C GLN A 309 -28.10 -2.84 2.31
N SER A 310 -28.63 -2.50 3.49
CA SER A 310 -28.72 -3.45 4.60
C SER A 310 -29.65 -4.64 4.32
N MET A 311 -30.58 -4.50 3.38
CA MET A 311 -31.45 -5.59 2.93
C MET A 311 -30.79 -6.50 1.89
N GLN A 312 -29.57 -6.18 1.42
CA GLN A 312 -28.82 -6.98 0.44
C GLN A 312 -27.84 -7.98 1.07
N VAL A 313 -27.67 -8.01 2.38
CA VAL A 313 -26.71 -8.93 3.03
C VAL A 313 -27.45 -10.18 3.50
N PRO A 314 -27.17 -11.38 2.94
CA PRO A 314 -27.42 -12.63 3.65
C PRO A 314 -26.44 -12.70 4.82
N ASP A 315 -26.95 -12.94 6.02
CA ASP A 315 -26.15 -13.30 7.19
C ASP A 315 -25.23 -14.47 6.84
N ASP A 316 -23.92 -14.20 6.75
CA ASP A 316 -22.88 -15.23 6.89
C ASP A 316 -21.69 -14.58 7.62
N ASP A 317 -21.99 -14.19 8.87
CA ASP A 317 -21.00 -14.05 9.93
C ASP A 317 -20.65 -15.45 10.44
N GLU A 318 -19.70 -16.15 9.82
CA GLU A 318 -18.95 -17.20 10.50
C GLU A 318 -17.44 -16.99 10.36
N VAL A 319 -16.87 -16.59 11.49
CA VAL A 319 -15.45 -16.43 11.77
C VAL A 319 -14.83 -17.83 11.90
N GLY A 320 -14.11 -18.28 10.88
CA GLY A 320 -13.27 -19.48 10.94
C GLY A 320 -11.90 -19.19 11.55
N TYR A 321 -11.70 -19.63 12.79
CA TYR A 321 -10.41 -19.64 13.50
C TYR A 321 -9.43 -20.64 12.86
N TRP A 322 -8.14 -20.31 12.93
CA TRP A 322 -7.00 -21.08 12.39
C TRP A 322 -6.64 -22.32 13.23
N GLU A 323 -7.54 -23.28 13.42
CA GLU A 323 -7.23 -24.52 14.18
C GLU A 323 -7.10 -25.82 13.36
N ASP A 324 -7.46 -25.87 12.08
CA ASP A 324 -7.47 -27.14 11.32
C ASP A 324 -6.28 -27.39 10.38
N VAL A 325 -5.07 -26.93 10.71
CA VAL A 325 -3.83 -27.30 9.98
C VAL A 325 -2.79 -27.91 10.90
N LEU A 326 -3.22 -28.84 11.73
CA LEU A 326 -2.37 -29.87 12.31
C LEU A 326 -3.07 -31.21 12.14
N TYR A 327 -2.88 -31.87 11.01
CA TYR A 327 -2.61 -33.31 10.87
C TYR A 327 -2.02 -33.62 9.49
#